data_AF-U7PKS1-F1
#
_entry.id   AF-U7PKS1-F1
#
_cell.length_a   1.000
_cell.length_b   1.000
_cell.length_c   1.000
_cell.angle_alpha   90.00
_cell.angle_beta   90.00
_cell.angle_gamma   90.00
#
_symmetry.space_group_name_H-M   'P 1'
#
loop_
_entity.id
_entity.type
_entity.pdbx_description
1 polymer ?
#
loop_
_entity_poly.entity_id
_entity_poly.type
_entity_poly.pdbx_seq_one_letter_code
_entity_poly.pdbx_strand_id
1 'polypeptide(L)'
;MREALPYLFGTDLQWQQRYCQIKSLKYLFPCLDDNVNFPFSNTSPAIKGQILGSLPSDDVVDTLVNNYLGSFGATHCLFHPAQLRYEVQQFYNARSEVSDEWLAQLCMILALGAESLPDSLFSGSGQSSTEWSNIFLNAAQASFGRSSYMVAPTLCTVRTLCMMLLAKLVEAQASGGSTSGNNGDIGRDSATRENLCFYTAQRRLGYKRFAGQITQTRASLQQQTVSKQKRSVGYGSRSSFLTSRQLSEPV
;
A
#
# COMPACT_ATOMS: atom_id res chain seq x y z
N MET A 1 9.48 -8.47 -27.73
CA MET A 1 10.18 -7.25 -27.26
C MET A 1 11.31 -6.77 -28.18
N ARG A 2 12.10 -7.64 -28.84
CA ARG A 2 13.24 -7.20 -29.68
C ARG A 2 12.90 -6.21 -30.80
N GLU A 3 11.75 -6.35 -31.44
CA GLU A 3 11.33 -5.46 -32.54
C GLU A 3 11.02 -4.02 -32.11
N ALA A 4 10.67 -3.79 -30.84
CA ALA A 4 10.32 -2.45 -30.36
C ALA A 4 11.53 -1.63 -29.89
N LEU A 5 12.65 -2.30 -29.56
CA LEU A 5 13.87 -1.66 -29.05
C LEU A 5 14.39 -0.52 -29.94
N PRO A 6 14.45 -0.66 -31.28
CA PRO A 6 14.98 0.40 -32.13
C PRO A 6 14.19 1.71 -32.05
N TYR A 7 12.87 1.60 -31.84
CA TYR A 7 11.97 2.75 -31.73
C TYR A 7 12.02 3.39 -30.34
N LEU A 8 12.14 2.57 -29.28
CA LEU A 8 12.24 3.03 -27.89
C LEU A 8 13.54 3.78 -27.60
N PHE A 9 14.65 3.36 -28.21
CA PHE A 9 15.97 3.96 -27.99
C PHE A 9 16.44 4.85 -29.14
N GLY A 10 15.63 5.00 -30.19
CA GLY A 10 15.93 5.87 -31.33
C GLY A 10 17.10 5.40 -32.19
N THR A 11 17.40 4.10 -32.21
CA THR A 11 18.46 3.52 -33.04
C THR A 11 17.99 3.18 -34.46
N ASP A 12 16.69 3.25 -34.72
CA ASP A 12 16.15 3.16 -36.08
C ASP A 12 16.30 4.50 -36.81
N LEU A 13 16.98 4.49 -37.96
CA LEU A 13 17.28 5.69 -38.75
C LEU A 13 16.02 6.42 -39.24
N GLN A 14 14.95 5.69 -39.58
CA GLN A 14 13.71 6.26 -40.11
C GLN A 14 12.87 6.85 -38.98
N TRP A 15 12.97 6.29 -37.78
CA TRP A 15 12.30 6.79 -36.59
C TRP A 15 13.04 7.93 -35.89
N GLN A 16 14.34 8.09 -36.12
CA GLN A 16 15.21 9.00 -35.39
C GLN A 16 14.67 10.45 -35.35
N GLN A 17 14.10 10.94 -36.46
CA GLN A 17 13.51 12.27 -36.52
C GLN A 17 12.28 12.41 -35.61
N ARG A 18 11.38 11.42 -35.59
CA ARG A 18 10.22 11.38 -34.68
C ARG A 18 10.64 11.17 -33.24
N TYR A 19 11.64 10.33 -32.99
CA TYR A 19 12.23 10.17 -31.66
C TYR A 19 12.75 11.50 -31.12
N CYS A 20 13.49 12.27 -31.92
CA CYS A 20 13.96 13.61 -31.55
C CYS A 20 12.80 14.59 -31.31
N GLN A 21 11.75 14.57 -32.12
CA GLN A 21 10.54 15.38 -31.88
C GLN A 21 9.89 15.02 -30.55
N ILE A 22 9.66 13.73 -30.27
CA ILE A 22 9.10 13.28 -29.00
C ILE A 22 9.99 13.67 -27.82
N LYS A 23 11.32 13.51 -27.95
CA LYS A 23 12.27 13.98 -26.94
C LYS A 23 12.23 15.49 -26.76
N SER A 24 11.99 16.25 -27.83
CA SER A 24 11.85 17.69 -27.74
C SER A 24 10.61 18.06 -26.93
N LEU A 25 9.48 17.33 -27.03
CA LEU A 25 8.28 17.56 -26.21
C LEU A 25 8.54 17.43 -24.69
N LYS A 26 9.71 17.00 -24.25
CA LYS A 26 10.12 17.03 -22.83
C LYS A 26 10.00 18.43 -22.21
N TYR A 27 10.01 19.52 -22.98
CA TYR A 27 9.70 20.86 -22.45
C TYR A 27 8.20 21.10 -22.19
N LEU A 28 7.30 20.37 -22.86
CA LEU A 28 5.85 20.41 -22.59
C LEU A 28 5.47 19.63 -21.34
N PHE A 29 6.35 18.72 -20.93
CA PHE A 29 6.34 18.11 -19.61
C PHE A 29 7.53 18.69 -18.84
N PRO A 30 7.56 20.03 -18.60
CA PRO A 30 8.66 20.65 -17.85
C PRO A 30 8.80 19.80 -16.61
N CYS A 31 10.00 19.19 -16.47
CA CYS A 31 10.24 18.02 -15.63
C CYS A 31 9.17 17.93 -14.55
N LEU A 32 8.39 16.84 -14.53
CA LEU A 32 8.13 16.19 -13.25
C LEU A 32 9.47 16.29 -12.54
N ASP A 33 9.63 17.25 -11.60
CA ASP A 33 10.94 17.69 -11.14
C ASP A 33 11.77 16.43 -10.87
N ASP A 34 13.11 16.46 -10.95
CA ASP A 34 13.86 15.27 -10.54
C ASP A 34 13.49 14.80 -9.11
N ASN A 35 12.77 15.64 -8.35
CA ASN A 35 12.08 15.38 -7.09
C ASN A 35 10.73 14.60 -7.17
N VAL A 36 10.05 14.54 -8.31
CA VAL A 36 8.71 13.93 -8.49
C VAL A 36 8.78 12.45 -8.87
N ASN A 37 9.95 11.95 -9.27
CA ASN A 37 10.15 10.55 -9.65
C ASN A 37 10.14 9.57 -8.48
N PHE A 38 9.54 9.91 -7.33
CA PHE A 38 9.34 8.93 -6.27
C PHE A 38 8.51 7.74 -6.77
N PRO A 39 8.94 6.49 -6.50
CA PRO A 39 10.02 6.11 -5.57
C PRO A 39 11.41 5.88 -6.21
N PHE A 40 11.61 6.24 -7.48
CA PHE A 40 12.85 6.01 -8.25
C PHE A 40 13.68 7.28 -8.47
N SER A 41 13.40 8.37 -7.76
CA SER A 41 14.17 9.59 -7.87
C SER A 41 15.56 9.39 -7.27
N ASN A 42 16.55 10.05 -7.86
CA ASN A 42 17.97 9.87 -7.54
C ASN A 42 18.43 10.87 -6.45
N THR A 43 17.53 11.27 -5.54
CA THR A 43 17.88 12.19 -4.45
C THR A 43 19.00 11.60 -3.60
N SER A 44 19.94 12.48 -3.23
CA SER A 44 21.20 12.21 -2.54
C SER A 44 21.16 10.99 -1.60
N PRO A 45 22.15 10.08 -1.64
CA PRO A 45 22.17 8.88 -0.82
C PRO A 45 22.43 9.27 0.65
N ALA A 46 21.41 9.73 1.34
CA ALA A 46 21.45 10.02 2.76
C ALA A 46 21.96 8.78 3.51
N ILE A 47 23.02 8.91 4.29
CA ILE A 47 23.70 7.77 4.93
C ILE A 47 22.74 7.14 5.95
N LYS A 48 22.74 5.81 6.09
CA LYS A 48 21.80 5.07 6.97
C LYS A 48 21.78 5.64 8.39
N GLY A 49 22.94 6.00 8.93
CA GLY A 49 23.07 6.63 10.24
C GLY A 49 22.39 8.00 10.34
N GLN A 50 22.40 8.81 9.27
CA GLN A 50 21.68 10.10 9.25
C GLN A 50 20.18 9.89 9.26
N ILE A 51 19.67 8.91 8.50
CA ILE A 51 18.24 8.57 8.49
C ILE A 51 17.80 8.10 9.88
N LEU A 52 18.56 7.18 10.49
CA LEU A 52 18.26 6.69 11.84
C LEU A 52 18.34 7.80 12.89
N GLY A 53 19.27 8.74 12.75
CA GLY A 53 19.40 9.90 13.64
C GLY A 53 18.31 10.95 13.45
N SER A 54 17.63 10.97 12.30
CA SER A 54 16.50 11.87 12.00
C SER A 54 15.15 11.34 12.46
N LEU A 55 15.08 10.07 12.89
CA LEU A 55 13.83 9.50 13.39
C LEU A 55 13.43 10.17 14.71
N PRO A 56 12.12 10.42 14.92
CA PRO A 56 11.64 11.03 16.15
C PRO A 56 11.73 10.04 17.34
N SER A 57 11.32 10.47 18.53
CA SER A 57 11.28 9.60 19.71
C SER A 57 10.34 8.40 19.50
N ASP A 58 10.58 7.32 20.25
CA ASP A 58 9.81 6.07 20.12
C ASP A 58 8.30 6.29 20.34
N ASP A 59 7.92 7.20 21.24
CA ASP A 59 6.51 7.56 21.47
C ASP A 59 5.85 8.17 20.22
N VAL A 60 6.59 8.99 19.46
CA VAL A 60 6.11 9.61 18.23
C VAL A 60 6.05 8.55 17.12
N VAL A 61 7.06 7.69 17.02
CA VAL A 61 7.05 6.55 16.09
C VAL A 61 5.81 5.67 16.34
N ASP A 62 5.55 5.29 17.59
CA ASP A 62 4.38 4.49 17.96
C ASP A 62 3.06 5.19 17.62
N THR A 63 2.98 6.51 17.85
CA THR A 63 1.80 7.32 17.49
C THR A 63 1.55 7.29 15.99
N LEU A 64 2.58 7.50 15.18
CA LEU A 64 2.50 7.47 13.71
C LEU A 64 2.15 6.07 13.20
N VAL A 65 2.75 5.02 13.75
CA VAL A 65 2.44 3.62 13.41
C VAL A 65 1.00 3.28 13.73
N ASN A 66 0.51 3.70 14.90
CA ASN A 66 -0.89 3.50 15.29
C ASN A 66 -1.85 4.24 14.36
N ASN A 67 -1.47 5.45 13.93
CA ASN A 67 -2.27 6.19 12.98
C ASN A 67 -2.32 5.52 11.60
N TYR A 68 -1.17 5.06 11.09
CA TYR A 68 -1.09 4.27 9.87
C TYR A 68 -2.01 3.04 9.94
N LEU A 69 -1.96 2.27 11.04
CA LEU A 69 -2.82 1.10 11.23
C LEU A 69 -4.31 1.47 11.25
N GLY A 70 -4.66 2.63 11.80
CA GLY A 70 -6.03 3.15 11.87
C GLY A 70 -6.60 3.64 10.53
N SER A 71 -5.74 4.14 9.64
CA SER A 71 -6.11 4.75 8.36
C SER A 71 -5.85 3.82 7.15
N PHE A 72 -4.59 3.72 6.73
CA PHE A 72 -4.17 2.96 5.55
C PHE A 72 -4.09 1.45 5.82
N GLY A 73 -3.63 1.05 7.01
CA GLY A 73 -3.57 -0.34 7.43
C GLY A 73 -4.94 -1.00 7.49
N ALA A 74 -5.97 -0.26 7.94
CA ALA A 74 -7.36 -0.72 7.96
C ALA A 74 -7.96 -0.96 6.56
N THR A 75 -7.40 -0.33 5.52
CA THR A 75 -7.94 -0.39 4.15
C THR A 75 -7.13 -1.29 3.22
N HIS A 76 -5.82 -1.44 3.44
CA HIS A 76 -4.92 -2.17 2.55
C HIS A 76 -4.31 -3.43 3.17
N CYS A 77 -4.51 -3.67 4.47
CA CYS A 77 -4.13 -4.90 5.20
C CYS A 77 -2.74 -5.48 4.84
N LEU A 78 -1.75 -4.61 4.62
CA LEU A 78 -0.39 -5.04 4.26
C LEU A 78 0.34 -5.75 5.40
N PHE A 79 -0.08 -5.46 6.64
CA PHE A 79 0.51 -5.97 7.86
C PHE A 79 -0.55 -6.58 8.77
N HIS A 80 -0.17 -7.63 9.49
CA HIS A 80 -0.91 -8.04 10.68
C HIS A 80 -0.58 -7.05 11.81
N PRO A 81 -1.55 -6.40 12.47
CA PRO A 81 -1.29 -5.34 13.44
C PRO A 81 -0.35 -5.76 14.58
N ALA A 82 -0.54 -6.97 15.12
CA ALA A 82 0.32 -7.48 16.19
C ALA A 82 1.74 -7.77 15.70
N GLN A 83 1.90 -8.19 14.44
CA GLN A 83 3.20 -8.46 13.86
C GLN A 83 3.97 -7.15 13.64
N LEU A 84 3.31 -6.12 13.10
CA LEU A 84 3.96 -4.83 12.89
C LEU A 84 4.44 -4.22 14.20
N ARG A 85 3.61 -4.27 15.26
CA ARG A 85 4.00 -3.77 16.58
C ARG A 85 5.20 -4.53 17.16
N TYR A 86 5.25 -5.85 16.98
CA TYR A 86 6.39 -6.64 17.38
C TYR A 86 7.67 -6.27 16.60
N GLU A 87 7.58 -6.11 15.29
CA GLU A 87 8.72 -5.70 14.45
C GLU A 87 9.24 -4.31 14.85
N VAL A 88 8.36 -3.37 15.17
CA VAL A 88 8.73 -2.04 15.68
C VAL A 88 9.42 -2.11 17.04
N GLN A 89 8.93 -2.96 17.96
CA GLN A 89 9.64 -3.19 19.23
C GLN A 89 11.03 -3.78 19.02
N GLN A 90 11.19 -4.72 18.09
CA GLN A 90 12.50 -5.29 17.79
C GLN A 90 13.46 -4.26 17.19
N PHE A 91 12.94 -3.31 16.44
CA PHE A 91 13.73 -2.17 16.00
C PHE A 91 14.24 -1.29 17.14
N TYR A 92 13.43 -1.05 18.17
CA TYR A 92 13.88 -0.28 19.33
C TYR A 92 15.08 -0.95 20.02
N ASN A 93 15.11 -2.28 20.05
CA ASN A 93 16.23 -3.04 20.62
C ASN A 93 17.51 -2.99 19.77
N ALA A 94 17.40 -2.84 18.45
CA ALA A 94 18.51 -2.98 17.50
C ALA A 94 18.49 -1.94 16.36
N ARG A 95 18.37 -0.65 16.69
CA ARG A 95 18.21 0.43 15.68
C ARG A 95 19.33 0.47 14.62
N SER A 96 20.57 0.20 14.99
CA SER A 96 21.72 0.26 14.07
C SER A 96 21.80 -0.93 13.09
N GLU A 97 21.21 -2.07 13.45
CA GLU A 97 21.38 -3.34 12.74
C GLU A 97 20.32 -3.59 11.67
N VAL A 98 19.32 -2.72 11.54
CA VAL A 98 18.21 -2.93 10.59
C VAL A 98 18.63 -2.93 9.12
N SER A 99 17.98 -3.75 8.29
CA SER A 99 18.22 -3.71 6.85
C SER A 99 17.68 -2.44 6.21
N ASP A 100 18.27 -2.05 5.07
CA ASP A 100 17.78 -0.92 4.27
C ASP A 100 16.33 -1.12 3.78
N GLU A 101 15.95 -2.37 3.50
CA GLU A 101 14.57 -2.73 3.13
C GLU A 101 13.59 -2.45 4.26
N TRP A 102 13.92 -2.89 5.48
CA TRP A 102 13.07 -2.68 6.63
C TRP A 102 13.00 -1.20 7.01
N LEU A 103 14.12 -0.48 6.93
CA LEU A 103 14.16 0.96 7.17
C LEU A 103 13.29 1.72 6.17
N ALA A 104 13.34 1.35 4.88
CA ALA A 104 12.46 1.92 3.88
C ALA A 104 10.98 1.65 4.19
N GLN A 105 10.66 0.44 4.62
CA GLN A 105 9.31 0.06 5.01
C GLN A 105 8.82 0.86 6.22
N LEU A 106 9.65 1.02 7.25
CA LEU A 106 9.31 1.84 8.42
C LEU A 106 9.07 3.29 8.01
N CYS A 107 9.98 3.89 7.24
CA CYS A 107 9.82 5.28 6.78
C CYS A 107 8.52 5.46 5.98
N MET A 108 8.13 4.49 5.15
CA MET A 108 6.82 4.54 4.47
C MET A 108 5.63 4.49 5.42
N ILE A 109 5.69 3.66 6.47
CA ILE A 109 4.65 3.59 7.50
C ILE A 109 4.55 4.94 8.23
N LEU A 110 5.68 5.54 8.58
CA LEU A 110 5.73 6.84 9.25
C LEU A 110 5.23 7.98 8.35
N ALA A 111 5.60 7.99 7.07
CA ALA A 111 5.12 8.97 6.10
C ALA A 111 3.59 8.94 5.99
N LEU A 112 3.03 7.75 5.73
CA LEU A 112 1.58 7.56 5.61
C LEU A 112 0.87 7.83 6.95
N GLY A 113 1.50 7.46 8.07
CA GLY A 113 1.02 7.76 9.41
C GLY A 113 1.00 9.27 9.71
N ALA A 114 1.97 10.03 9.23
CA ALA A 114 2.01 11.47 9.35
C ALA A 114 0.89 12.10 8.52
N GLU A 115 0.79 11.76 7.24
CA GLU A 115 -0.26 12.27 6.32
C GLU A 115 -1.68 12.12 6.85
N SER A 116 -1.99 11.01 7.54
CA SER A 116 -3.32 10.82 8.11
C SER A 116 -3.55 11.51 9.45
N LEU A 117 -2.54 12.17 10.03
CA LEU A 117 -2.60 12.78 11.36
C LEU A 117 -2.98 14.27 11.22
N PRO A 118 -3.85 14.80 12.09
CA PRO A 118 -4.13 16.22 12.09
C PRO A 118 -2.94 17.07 12.55
N ASP A 119 -2.67 18.19 11.86
CA ASP A 119 -1.57 19.12 12.19
C ASP A 119 -1.55 19.60 13.65
N SER A 120 -2.72 19.61 14.31
CA SER A 120 -2.85 19.95 15.72
C SER A 120 -1.99 19.07 16.64
N LEU A 121 -1.65 17.85 16.23
CA LEU A 121 -0.80 16.95 17.00
C LEU A 121 0.70 17.22 16.78
N PHE A 122 1.08 17.94 15.73
CA PHE A 122 2.48 18.31 15.46
C PHE A 122 2.84 19.72 15.97
N SER A 123 1.88 20.46 16.52
CA SER A 123 2.04 21.83 17.05
C SER A 123 3.24 21.99 18.00
N GLY A 124 3.62 20.93 18.73
CA GLY A 124 4.76 20.94 19.64
C GLY A 124 6.13 20.63 19.00
N SER A 125 6.15 20.12 17.76
CA SER A 125 7.38 19.71 17.06
C SER A 125 7.98 20.81 16.18
N GLY A 126 7.23 21.88 15.91
CA GLY A 126 7.63 22.97 15.02
C GLY A 126 7.56 22.63 13.52
N GLN A 127 7.23 21.39 13.16
CA GLN A 127 7.08 20.94 11.77
C GLN A 127 5.62 20.55 11.49
N SER A 128 5.15 20.77 10.26
CA SER A 128 3.80 20.35 9.85
C SER A 128 3.73 18.85 9.56
N SER A 129 2.51 18.29 9.50
CA SER A 129 2.31 16.89 9.10
C SER A 129 2.94 16.57 7.74
N THR A 130 2.74 17.48 6.79
CA THR A 130 3.26 17.40 5.42
C THR A 130 4.78 17.42 5.38
N GLU A 131 5.40 18.18 6.29
CA GLU A 131 6.86 18.30 6.38
C GLU A 131 7.49 17.01 6.93
N TRP A 132 6.91 16.45 7.99
CA TRP A 132 7.28 15.12 8.51
C TRP A 132 7.10 14.03 7.45
N SER A 133 5.96 14.04 6.76
CA SER A 133 5.68 13.12 5.66
C SER A 133 6.78 13.18 4.58
N ASN A 134 7.13 14.38 4.11
CA ASN A 134 8.18 14.58 3.11
C ASN A 134 9.56 14.08 3.60
N ILE A 135 9.91 14.34 4.86
CA ILE A 135 11.16 13.82 5.45
C ILE A 135 11.19 12.30 5.38
N PHE A 136 10.09 11.65 5.79
CA PHE A 136 9.99 10.20 5.78
C PHE A 136 9.92 9.61 4.37
N LEU A 137 9.26 10.26 3.41
CA LEU A 137 9.25 9.82 2.01
C LEU A 137 10.65 9.86 1.40
N ASN A 138 11.41 10.94 1.66
CA ASN A 138 12.79 11.05 1.21
C ASN A 138 13.69 9.99 1.86
N ALA A 139 13.55 9.77 3.17
CA ALA A 139 14.26 8.72 3.89
C ALA A 139 13.92 7.31 3.38
N ALA A 140 12.64 7.06 3.08
CA ALA A 140 12.16 5.80 2.51
C ALA A 140 12.78 5.57 1.14
N GLN A 141 12.77 6.57 0.27
CA GLN A 141 13.35 6.48 -1.07
C GLN A 141 14.86 6.22 -1.00
N ALA A 142 15.60 6.97 -0.18
CA ALA A 142 17.03 6.77 -0.02
C ALA A 142 17.38 5.37 0.51
N SER A 143 16.63 4.88 1.50
CA SER A 143 16.83 3.53 2.05
C SER A 143 16.45 2.45 1.03
N PHE A 144 15.35 2.63 0.31
CA PHE A 144 14.89 1.69 -0.71
C PHE A 144 15.87 1.62 -1.88
N GLY A 145 16.42 2.75 -2.32
CA GLY A 145 17.42 2.83 -3.38
C GLY A 145 18.74 2.11 -3.05
N ARG A 146 19.09 2.01 -1.76
CA ARG A 146 20.24 1.20 -1.30
C ARG A 146 19.96 -0.29 -1.19
N SER A 147 18.69 -0.66 -1.11
CA SER A 147 18.32 -2.06 -0.95
C SER A 147 18.54 -2.86 -2.24
N SER A 148 18.61 -4.19 -2.13
CA SER A 148 18.72 -5.10 -3.28
C SER A 148 17.37 -5.37 -3.96
N TYR A 149 16.47 -4.38 -4.00
CA TYR A 149 15.08 -4.54 -4.43
C TYR A 149 14.91 -5.06 -5.87
N MET A 150 15.87 -4.77 -6.76
CA MET A 150 15.83 -5.24 -8.15
C MET A 150 16.38 -6.64 -8.33
N VAL A 151 17.30 -7.08 -7.45
CA VAL A 151 18.01 -8.35 -7.61
C VAL A 151 17.32 -9.47 -6.85
N ALA A 152 16.81 -9.18 -5.64
CA ALA A 152 16.19 -10.17 -4.76
C ALA A 152 14.99 -9.54 -4.03
N PRO A 153 13.84 -9.36 -4.71
CA PRO A 153 12.67 -8.75 -4.08
C PRO A 153 12.15 -9.63 -2.93
N THR A 154 12.06 -9.03 -1.75
CA THR A 154 11.49 -9.67 -0.56
C THR A 154 10.04 -9.24 -0.35
N LEU A 155 9.33 -9.87 0.60
CA LEU A 155 8.00 -9.41 1.01
C LEU A 155 8.04 -7.94 1.51
N CYS A 156 9.15 -7.54 2.14
CA CYS A 156 9.36 -6.16 2.60
C CYS A 156 9.45 -5.20 1.41
N THR A 157 10.14 -5.59 0.35
CA THR A 157 10.20 -4.85 -0.92
C THR A 157 8.81 -4.61 -1.51
N VAL A 158 8.00 -5.67 -1.62
CA VAL A 158 6.65 -5.59 -2.21
C VAL A 158 5.75 -4.67 -1.38
N ARG A 159 5.73 -4.82 -0.05
CA ARG A 159 4.96 -3.95 0.85
C ARG A 159 5.37 -2.49 0.72
N THR A 160 6.67 -2.23 0.65
CA THR A 160 7.21 -0.88 0.51
C THR A 160 6.78 -0.25 -0.82
N LEU A 161 6.91 -0.97 -1.94
CA LEU A 161 6.42 -0.50 -3.25
C LEU A 161 4.91 -0.24 -3.26
N CYS A 162 4.12 -1.10 -2.61
CA CYS A 162 2.68 -0.87 -2.47
C CYS A 162 2.40 0.42 -1.69
N MET A 163 3.10 0.66 -0.58
CA MET A 163 2.93 1.90 0.19
C MET A 163 3.41 3.13 -0.60
N MET A 164 4.48 3.00 -1.38
CA MET A 164 4.97 4.09 -2.24
C MET A 164 3.92 4.45 -3.30
N LEU A 165 3.26 3.45 -3.89
CA LEU A 165 2.13 3.66 -4.80
C LEU A 165 0.97 4.37 -4.09
N LEU A 166 0.65 3.97 -2.84
CA LEU A 166 -0.39 4.62 -2.05
C LEU A 166 -0.08 6.09 -1.78
N ALA A 167 1.15 6.41 -1.40
CA ALA A 167 1.59 7.79 -1.20
C ALA A 167 1.42 8.62 -2.48
N LYS A 168 1.81 8.08 -3.65
CA LYS A 168 1.62 8.76 -4.94
C LYS A 168 0.14 8.98 -5.30
N LEU A 169 -0.72 8.02 -4.97
CA LEU A 169 -2.16 8.17 -5.19
C LEU A 169 -2.76 9.27 -4.31
N VAL A 170 -2.26 9.44 -3.08
CA VAL A 170 -2.68 10.52 -2.18
C VAL A 170 -2.22 11.88 -2.74
N GLU A 171 -0.95 12.00 -3.13
CA GLU A 171 -0.35 13.22 -3.66
C GLU A 171 -1.03 13.70 -4.96
N ALA A 172 -1.27 12.78 -5.90
CA ALA A 172 -1.89 13.12 -7.18
C ALA A 172 -3.28 13.73 -7.01
N GLN A 173 -4.05 13.28 -6.02
CA GLN A 173 -5.39 13.81 -5.75
C GLN A 173 -5.37 15.19 -5.09
N ALA A 174 -4.32 15.50 -4.31
CA ALA A 174 -4.12 16.86 -3.80
C ALA A 174 -3.85 17.88 -4.92
N SER A 175 -3.13 17.45 -5.97
CA SER A 175 -2.79 18.30 -7.11
C SER A 175 -3.92 18.46 -8.14
N GLY A 176 -4.83 17.48 -8.25
CA GLY A 176 -5.92 17.44 -9.24
C GLY A 176 -7.06 18.44 -9.05
N GLY A 177 -7.06 19.22 -7.97
CA GLY A 177 -8.09 20.23 -7.69
C GLY A 177 -7.74 21.67 -8.08
N SER A 178 -6.53 21.95 -8.57
CA SER A 178 -6.09 23.33 -8.83
C SER A 178 -6.11 23.68 -10.32
N THR A 179 -7.29 24.02 -10.85
CA THR A 179 -7.39 24.80 -12.07
C THR A 179 -6.99 26.25 -11.74
N SER A 180 -5.80 26.65 -12.16
CA SER A 180 -5.31 28.02 -12.40
C SER A 180 -6.04 29.17 -11.67
N GLY A 181 -5.42 29.70 -10.61
CA GLY A 181 -5.81 30.97 -9.99
C GLY A 181 -4.68 31.55 -9.14
N ASN A 182 -3.97 32.55 -9.67
CA ASN A 182 -3.02 33.37 -8.92
C ASN A 182 -3.76 34.17 -7.83
N ASN A 183 -3.47 33.89 -6.56
CA ASN A 183 -3.34 34.83 -5.42
C ASN A 183 -3.68 34.13 -4.10
N GLY A 184 -2.84 34.35 -3.08
CA GLY A 184 -3.30 34.36 -1.69
C GLY A 184 -3.10 33.07 -0.91
N ASP A 185 -2.11 33.14 -0.03
CA ASP A 185 -1.88 32.41 1.20
C ASP A 185 -3.13 31.93 2.00
N ILE A 186 -2.96 30.82 2.73
CA ILE A 186 -3.81 30.30 3.83
C ILE A 186 -5.17 29.72 3.40
N GLY A 187 -5.17 28.49 2.87
CA GLY A 187 -6.43 27.74 2.67
C GLY A 187 -6.33 26.29 2.19
N ARG A 188 -5.12 25.74 1.99
CA ARG A 188 -4.92 24.43 1.32
C ARG A 188 -5.22 23.20 2.19
N ASP A 189 -5.21 23.34 3.52
CA ASP A 189 -5.21 22.19 4.42
C ASP A 189 -6.60 21.57 4.64
N SER A 190 -7.67 22.36 4.63
CA SER A 190 -9.01 21.87 4.98
C SER A 190 -9.63 21.00 3.88
N ALA A 191 -9.55 21.43 2.62
CA ALA A 191 -10.21 20.75 1.50
C ALA A 191 -9.53 19.42 1.12
N THR A 192 -8.21 19.35 1.23
CA THR A 192 -7.45 18.12 0.96
C THR A 192 -7.69 17.08 2.07
N ARG A 193 -7.81 17.53 3.33
CA ARG A 193 -8.03 16.66 4.51
C ARG A 193 -9.46 16.17 4.63
N GLU A 194 -10.47 16.99 4.29
CA GLU A 194 -11.85 16.51 4.18
C GLU A 194 -11.94 15.43 3.11
N ASN A 195 -11.28 15.60 1.95
CA ASN A 195 -11.26 14.57 0.92
C ASN A 195 -10.54 13.29 1.36
N LEU A 196 -9.44 13.37 2.13
CA LEU A 196 -8.73 12.17 2.62
C LEU A 196 -9.54 11.40 3.70
N CYS A 197 -10.18 12.12 4.61
CA CYS A 197 -11.05 11.56 5.65
C CYS A 197 -12.36 11.02 5.06
N PHE A 198 -12.96 11.75 4.09
CA PHE A 198 -14.07 11.23 3.29
C PHE A 198 -13.64 10.01 2.47
N TYR A 199 -12.46 9.98 1.85
CA TYR A 199 -12.03 8.83 1.06
C TYR A 199 -11.79 7.58 1.92
N THR A 200 -11.16 7.74 3.08
CA THR A 200 -10.99 6.62 4.03
C THR A 200 -12.33 6.15 4.60
N ALA A 201 -13.27 7.08 4.87
CA ALA A 201 -14.64 6.75 5.29
C ALA A 201 -15.50 6.12 4.16
N GLN A 202 -15.37 6.61 2.92
CA GLN A 202 -16.13 6.19 1.75
C GLN A 202 -15.61 4.85 1.20
N ARG A 203 -14.30 4.60 1.29
CA ARG A 203 -13.75 3.24 1.13
C ARG A 203 -14.13 2.32 2.28
N ARG A 204 -14.21 2.78 3.55
CA ARG A 204 -14.76 1.96 4.65
C ARG A 204 -16.19 1.51 4.35
N LEU A 205 -17.01 2.35 3.72
CA LEU A 205 -18.36 1.98 3.26
C LEU A 205 -18.34 1.03 2.06
N GLY A 206 -17.47 1.28 1.08
CA GLY A 206 -17.30 0.41 -0.10
C GLY A 206 -16.79 -0.99 0.27
N TYR A 207 -15.79 -1.09 1.13
CA TYR A 207 -15.26 -2.36 1.64
C TYR A 207 -16.25 -3.07 2.55
N LYS A 208 -17.03 -2.38 3.38
CA LYS A 208 -18.13 -3.02 4.15
C LYS A 208 -19.19 -3.61 3.22
N ARG A 209 -19.55 -2.94 2.13
CA ARG A 209 -20.43 -3.50 1.10
C ARG A 209 -19.82 -4.71 0.40
N PHE A 210 -18.55 -4.63 0.01
CA PHE A 210 -17.87 -5.71 -0.69
C PHE A 210 -17.62 -6.93 0.21
N ALA A 211 -17.17 -6.73 1.45
CA ALA A 211 -17.04 -7.77 2.47
C ALA A 211 -18.41 -8.38 2.83
N GLY A 212 -19.46 -7.56 2.89
CA GLY A 212 -20.85 -8.03 3.04
C GLY A 212 -21.28 -8.94 1.88
N GLN A 213 -20.98 -8.54 0.64
CA GLN A 213 -21.25 -9.36 -0.54
C GLN A 213 -20.46 -10.67 -0.54
N ILE A 214 -19.17 -10.66 -0.19
CA ILE A 214 -18.37 -11.89 -0.08
C ILE A 214 -18.96 -12.83 0.98
N THR A 215 -19.36 -12.28 2.14
CA THR A 215 -19.95 -13.07 3.23
C THR A 215 -21.31 -13.65 2.82
N GLN A 216 -22.12 -12.87 2.10
CA GLN A 216 -23.41 -13.30 1.56
C GLN A 216 -23.23 -14.38 0.47
N THR A 217 -22.31 -14.20 -0.47
CA THR A 217 -21.97 -15.20 -1.49
C THR A 217 -21.45 -16.50 -0.85
N ARG A 218 -20.64 -16.41 0.21
CA ARG A 218 -20.18 -17.58 0.96
C ARG A 218 -21.34 -18.31 1.67
N ALA A 219 -22.28 -17.57 2.26
CA ALA A 219 -23.47 -18.16 2.88
C ALA A 219 -24.38 -18.82 1.84
N SER A 220 -24.56 -18.21 0.67
CA SER A 220 -25.32 -18.79 -0.45
C SER A 220 -24.67 -20.06 -0.99
N LEU A 221 -23.34 -20.08 -1.10
CA LEU A 221 -22.59 -21.26 -1.53
C LEU A 221 -22.65 -22.39 -0.48
N GLN A 222 -22.60 -22.08 0.82
CA GLN A 222 -22.79 -23.08 1.87
C GLN A 222 -24.22 -23.65 1.90
N GLN A 223 -25.24 -22.84 1.63
CA GLN A 223 -26.61 -23.35 1.50
C GLN A 223 -26.79 -24.22 0.25
N GLN A 224 -26.11 -23.91 -0.86
CA GLN A 224 -26.11 -24.74 -2.07
C GLN A 224 -25.37 -26.07 -1.88
N THR A 225 -24.27 -26.10 -1.12
CA THR A 225 -23.57 -27.36 -0.83
C THR A 225 -24.38 -28.25 0.10
N VAL A 226 -25.02 -27.69 1.13
CA VAL A 226 -25.91 -28.46 2.03
C VAL A 226 -27.14 -29.01 1.30
N SER A 227 -27.71 -28.26 0.36
CA SER A 227 -28.87 -28.72 -0.43
C SER A 227 -28.49 -29.73 -1.52
N LYS A 228 -27.28 -29.64 -2.12
CA LYS A 228 -26.73 -30.71 -2.97
C LYS A 228 -26.43 -31.99 -2.19
N GLN A 229 -25.93 -31.88 -0.94
CA GLN A 229 -25.70 -33.04 -0.08
C GLN A 229 -27.02 -33.73 0.29
N LYS A 230 -28.08 -32.97 0.62
CA LYS A 230 -29.43 -33.54 0.86
C LYS A 230 -30.03 -34.23 -0.38
N ARG A 231 -29.74 -33.75 -1.60
CA ARG A 231 -30.17 -34.43 -2.84
C ARG A 231 -29.33 -35.67 -3.17
N SER A 232 -28.05 -35.70 -2.80
CA SER A 232 -27.15 -36.85 -3.01
C SER A 232 -27.43 -38.02 -2.06
N VAL A 233 -27.95 -37.77 -0.85
CA VAL A 233 -28.29 -38.83 0.12
C VAL A 233 -29.60 -39.55 -0.28
N GLY A 234 -30.41 -38.98 -1.18
CA GLY A 234 -31.64 -39.60 -1.68
C GLY A 234 -31.46 -40.74 -2.70
N TYR A 235 -30.23 -41.00 -3.17
CA TYR A 235 -29.95 -41.99 -4.23
C TYR A 235 -28.91 -43.05 -3.84
N GLY A 236 -28.65 -43.22 -2.53
CA GLY A 236 -27.65 -44.16 -2.01
C GLY A 236 -28.11 -44.89 -0.75
N SER A 237 -29.24 -45.59 -0.82
CA SER A 237 -29.66 -46.55 0.22
C SER A 237 -30.39 -47.73 -0.42
N ARG A 238 -29.64 -48.52 -1.19
CA ARG A 238 -29.98 -49.91 -1.49
C ARG A 238 -28.68 -50.72 -1.53
N SER A 239 -28.68 -51.82 -0.78
CA SER A 239 -27.55 -52.74 -0.53
C SER A 239 -26.60 -52.26 0.57
N SER A 240 -26.37 -52.97 1.68
CA SER A 240 -26.71 -54.33 2.10
C SER A 240 -26.26 -54.50 3.57
N PHE A 241 -26.60 -55.65 4.17
CA PHE A 241 -26.14 -56.22 5.45
C PHE A 241 -27.05 -55.97 6.66
N LEU A 242 -27.51 -56.98 7.42
CA LEU A 242 -27.52 -58.45 7.32
C LEU A 242 -28.37 -58.94 8.53
N THR A 243 -28.78 -60.22 8.48
CA THR A 243 -29.00 -61.12 9.65
C THR A 243 -30.43 -61.36 10.17
N SER A 244 -30.98 -62.49 9.68
CA SER A 244 -31.55 -63.65 10.41
C SER A 244 -32.70 -63.51 11.42
N ARG A 245 -33.79 -64.26 11.15
CA ARG A 245 -34.44 -65.31 11.99
C ARG A 245 -35.84 -65.61 11.40
N GLN A 246 -36.08 -66.79 10.81
CA GLN A 246 -36.53 -68.06 11.40
C GLN A 246 -38.06 -68.26 11.27
N LEU A 247 -38.45 -69.49 10.85
CA LEU A 247 -39.73 -70.21 11.08
C LEU A 247 -40.98 -69.66 10.31
N SER A 248 -41.80 -70.42 9.57
CA SER A 248 -42.11 -71.87 9.50
C SER A 248 -42.83 -72.24 8.17
N GLU A 249 -42.69 -73.48 7.71
CA GLU A 249 -43.71 -74.28 6.95
C GLU A 249 -44.94 -74.57 7.86
N PRO A 250 -46.11 -75.14 7.44
CA PRO A 250 -46.42 -76.08 6.32
C PRO A 250 -47.71 -75.70 5.53
N VAL A 251 -48.16 -76.34 4.44
CA VAL A 251 -48.58 -77.74 4.17
C VAL A 251 -48.47 -78.02 2.67
#